data_AF-A0A2P4S5H0-F1
#
_entry.id   AF-A0A2P4S5H0-F1
#
_cell.length_a   1.000
_cell.length_b   1.000
_cell.length_c   1.000
_cell.angle_alpha   90.00
_cell.angle_beta   90.00
_cell.angle_gamma   90.00
#
_symmetry.space_group_name_H-M   'P 1'
#
loop_
_entity.id
_entity.type
_entity.pdbx_description
1 polymer ?
#
loop_
_entity_poly.entity_id
_entity_poly.type
_entity_poly.pdbx_seq_one_letter_code
_entity_poly.pdbx_strand_id
1 'polypeptide(L)' 'IQVKELEKRASGQAFELILGPRSKEAAPEFPLSPPKKKDLSLEEIQKKLEAAEERR' A
#
# COMPACT_ATOMS: atom_id res chain seq x y z
N ILE A 1 1.33 3.01 28.20
CA ILE A 1 2.25 2.98 27.05
C ILE A 1 2.72 1.54 26.88
N GLN A 2 2.54 0.97 25.69
CA GLN A 2 2.91 -0.40 25.36
C GLN A 2 3.86 -0.40 24.16
N VAL A 3 4.89 -1.24 24.21
CA VAL A 3 5.85 -1.42 23.11
C VAL A 3 5.65 -2.81 22.53
N LYS A 4 5.54 -2.90 21.21
CA LYS A 4 5.52 -4.16 20.47
C LYS A 4 6.73 -4.20 19.55
N GLU A 5 7.69 -5.08 19.85
CA GLU A 5 8.87 -5.25 19.00
C GLU A 5 8.47 -5.88 17.66
N LEU A 6 9.06 -5.39 16.56
CA LEU A 6 8.78 -5.88 15.20
C LEU A 6 9.96 -6.69 14.66
N GLU A 7 11.09 -6.03 14.41
CA GLU A 7 12.24 -6.66 13.77
C GLU A 7 13.53 -6.05 14.27
N LYS A 8 14.57 -6.88 14.38
CA LYS A 8 15.94 -6.43 14.61
C LYS A 8 16.81 -6.92 13.46
N ARG A 9 17.55 -5.99 12.86
CA ARG A 9 18.51 -6.24 11.78
C ARG A 9 19.84 -5.59 12.12
N ALA A 10 20.89 -5.91 11.38
CA ALA A 10 22.23 -5.36 11.63
C ALA A 10 22.27 -3.82 11.65
N SER A 11 21.39 -3.16 10.88
CA SER A 11 21.29 -1.70 10.83
C SER A 11 20.34 -1.08 11.86
N GLY A 12 19.73 -1.87 12.74
CA GLY A 12 18.94 -1.35 13.85
C GLY A 12 17.70 -2.17 14.18
N GLN A 13 16.82 -1.58 14.99
CA GLN A 13 15.62 -2.20 15.51
C GLN A 13 14.37 -1.38 15.16
N ALA A 14 13.29 -2.08 14.83
CA ALA A 14 11.95 -1.54 14.61
C ALA A 14 10.99 -2.02 15.71
N PHE A 15 10.09 -1.13 16.16
CA PHE A 15 9.04 -1.42 17.12
C PHE A 15 7.84 -0.48 16.92
N GLU A 16 6.67 -0.91 17.35
CA GLU A 16 5.45 -0.10 17.44
C GLU A 16 5.28 0.40 18.88
N LEU A 17 5.08 1.71 19.04
CA LEU A 17 4.78 2.35 20.32
C LEU A 17 3.29 2.70 20.38
N ILE A 18 2.57 2.08 21.30
CA ILE A 18 1.14 2.24 21.49
C ILE A 18 0.92 3.08 22.75
N LEU A 19 0.49 4.34 22.58
CA LEU A 19 0.26 5.27 23.68
C LEU A 19 -1.12 5.06 24.34
N GLY A 20 -2.08 4.50 23.61
CA GLY A 20 -3.42 4.16 24.08
C GLY A 20 -4.11 3.14 23.16
N PRO A 21 -5.24 2.54 23.58
CA PRO A 21 -5.97 1.57 22.76
C PRO A 21 -6.46 2.22 21.46
N ARG A 22 -6.39 1.49 20.33
CA ARG A 22 -6.98 1.96 19.07
C ARG A 22 -8.50 2.03 19.24
N SER A 23 -9.10 3.18 18.97
CA SER A 23 -10.55 3.30 18.83
C SER A 23 -11.01 2.33 17.73
N LYS A 24 -12.08 1.58 18.00
CA LYS A 24 -12.57 0.51 17.10
C LYS A 24 -13.02 1.06 15.74
N GLU A 25 -13.29 2.36 15.61
CA GLU A 25 -13.62 3.01 14.34
C GLU A 25 -12.43 3.53 13.53
N ALA A 26 -11.17 3.34 13.98
CA ALA A 26 -10.00 3.73 13.19
C ALA A 26 -9.73 2.75 12.04
N ALA A 27 -10.73 2.59 11.16
CA ALA A 27 -10.48 2.27 9.77
C ALA A 27 -9.45 3.29 9.24
N PRO A 28 -8.59 2.91 8.28
CA PRO A 28 -7.73 3.89 7.63
C PRO A 28 -8.62 4.92 6.93
N GLU A 29 -8.90 6.03 7.62
CA GLU A 29 -9.73 7.15 7.16
C GLU A 29 -9.07 7.90 5.99
N PHE A 30 -7.85 7.51 5.66
CA PHE A 30 -7.09 8.02 4.55
C PHE A 30 -6.65 6.86 3.66
N PRO A 31 -6.91 6.88 2.34
CA PRO A 31 -6.31 5.93 1.42
C PRO A 31 -4.81 6.26 1.29
N LEU A 32 -4.02 5.86 2.30
CA LEU A 32 -2.56 5.94 2.28
C LEU A 32 -1.94 4.94 1.29
N SER A 33 -2.75 4.00 0.79
CA SER A 33 -2.38 3.15 -0.33
C SER A 33 -2.91 3.79 -1.61
N PRO A 34 -2.10 3.91 -2.68
CA PRO A 34 -2.66 4.17 -4.00
C PRO A 34 -3.80 3.17 -4.23
N PRO A 35 -4.93 3.59 -4.84
CA PRO A 35 -6.03 2.69 -5.10
C PRO A 35 -5.45 1.45 -5.76
N LYS A 36 -5.75 0.27 -5.21
CA LYS A 36 -5.31 -1.01 -5.80
C LYS A 36 -5.63 -0.88 -7.29
N LYS A 37 -4.59 -0.78 -8.12
CA LYS A 37 -4.77 -0.68 -9.57
C LYS A 37 -5.60 -1.91 -9.91
N LYS A 38 -6.78 -1.72 -10.52
CA LYS A 38 -7.51 -2.85 -11.08
C LYS A 38 -6.52 -3.58 -11.98
N ASP A 39 -6.32 -4.87 -11.75
CA ASP A 39 -5.50 -5.69 -12.63
C ASP A 39 -6.10 -5.58 -14.03
N LEU A 40 -5.43 -4.84 -14.92
CA LEU A 40 -5.82 -4.76 -16.32
C LEU A 40 -5.49 -6.13 -16.92
N SER A 41 -6.44 -6.71 -17.64
CA SER A 41 -6.21 -7.95 -18.38
C SER A 41 -5.14 -7.73 -19.46
N LEU A 42 -4.46 -8.81 -19.88
CA LEU A 42 -3.46 -8.72 -20.96
C LEU A 42 -4.03 -8.11 -22.25
N GLU A 43 -5.30 -8.40 -22.56
CA GLU A 43 -6.01 -7.87 -23.73
C GLU A 43 -6.20 -6.35 -23.65
N GLU A 44 -6.58 -5.82 -22.48
CA GLU A 44 -6.74 -4.37 -22.28
C GLU A 44 -5.42 -3.61 -22.36
N ILE A 45 -4.32 -4.23 -21.91
CA ILE A 45 -2.97 -3.67 -22.03
C ILE A 45 -2.58 -3.60 -23.51
N GLN A 46 -2.75 -4.68 -24.27
CA GLN A 46 -2.44 -4.73 -25.70
C GLN A 46 -3.23 -3.69 -26.49
N LYS A 47 -4.54 -3.60 -26.26
CA LYS A 47 -5.41 -2.62 -26.92
C LYS A 47 -4.98 -1.16 -26.67
N LYS A 48 -4.51 -0.85 -25.47
CA LYS A 48 -4.00 0.50 -25.13
C LYS A 48 -2.68 0.80 -25.82
N LEU A 49 -1.80 -0.19 -25.96
CA LEU A 49 -0.51 -0.05 -26.63
C LEU A 49 -0.71 0.19 -28.14
N GLU A 50 -1.54 -0.63 -28.79
CA GLU A 50 -1.84 -0.52 -30.23
C GLU A 50 -2.45 0.84 -30.57
N ALA A 51 -3.44 1.30 -29.80
CA ALA A 51 -4.06 2.60 -30.02
C ALA A 51 -3.08 3.78 -29.84
N ALA A 52 -2.02 3.63 -29.05
CA ALA A 52 -0.98 4.65 -28.90
C ALA A 52 -0.02 4.64 -30.10
N GLU A 53 0.26 3.46 -30.66
CA GLU A 53 1.06 3.29 -31.87
C GLU A 53 0.38 3.86 -33.12
N GLU A 54 -0.93 3.64 -33.29
CA GLU A 54 -1.70 4.22 -34.42
C GLU A 54 -1.73 5.76 -34.44
N ARG A 55 -1.53 6.41 -33.30
CA ARG A 55 -1.53 7.88 -33.18
C ARG A 55 -0.16 8.52 -33.43
N ARG A 56 0.88 7.72 -33.64
CA ARG A 56 2.26 8.17 -33.81
C ARG A 56 2.58 8.53 -35.25
#